data_AF-A0A7R9ZH38-F1
#
_entry.id   AF-A0A7R9ZH38-F1
#
_cell.length_a   1.000
_cell.length_b   1.000
_cell.length_c   1.000
_cell.angle_alpha   90.00
_cell.angle_beta   90.00
_cell.angle_gamma   90.00
#
_symmetry.space_group_name_H-M   'P 1'
#
loop_
_entity.id
_entity.type
_entity.pdbx_description
1 polymer ?
#
loop_
_entity_poly.entity_id
_entity_poly.type
_entity_poly.pdbx_seq_one_letter_code
_entity_poly.pdbx_strand_id
1 'polypeptide(L)'
;RTSNREGVGRDVPLFLYFMHSGSFLDGRQLKPFQRPNWIPGFRWIGDKDLFVMGMKKYESTPEGRRFPFFPETYCLHQSNDREELHERLQSGGGMDSAWVLKDPRSHLARGITFLGPQSK
;
A
#
# COMPACT_ATOMS: atom_id res chain seq x y z
N ARG A 1 -53.17 35.40 1.17
CA ARG A 1 -51.96 35.01 1.95
C ARG A 1 -51.23 33.93 1.18
N THR A 2 -50.40 34.31 0.21
CA THR A 2 -49.50 33.43 -0.55
C THR A 2 -48.14 33.48 0.13
N SER A 3 -47.68 32.36 0.70
CA SER A 3 -46.34 32.29 1.29
C SER A 3 -45.30 32.10 0.19
N ASN A 4 -44.40 33.08 0.09
CA ASN A 4 -43.17 32.98 -0.68
C ASN A 4 -42.33 31.82 -0.13
N ARG A 5 -42.28 30.69 -0.86
CA ARG A 5 -41.17 29.75 -0.74
C ARG A 5 -40.05 30.28 -1.62
N GLU A 6 -39.19 31.10 -1.03
CA GLU A 6 -37.90 31.42 -1.64
C GLU A 6 -37.10 30.11 -1.76
N GLY A 7 -36.94 29.65 -3.00
CA GLY A 7 -36.05 28.56 -3.34
C GLY A 7 -34.63 28.98 -3.06
N VAL A 8 -34.09 28.54 -1.94
CA VAL A 8 -32.66 28.61 -1.64
C VAL A 8 -31.96 27.56 -2.51
N GLY A 9 -31.89 27.82 -3.81
CA GLY A 9 -30.97 27.18 -4.73
C GLY A 9 -29.56 27.65 -4.39
N ARG A 10 -28.98 27.10 -3.32
CA ARG A 10 -27.55 27.22 -3.09
C ARG A 10 -26.88 26.26 -4.05
N ASP A 11 -26.49 26.79 -5.21
CA ASP A 11 -25.41 26.23 -6.01
C ASP A 11 -24.16 26.21 -5.13
N VAL A 12 -24.01 25.12 -4.36
CA VAL A 12 -22.76 24.84 -3.66
C VAL A 12 -21.90 24.07 -4.67
N PRO A 13 -20.89 24.70 -5.29
CA PRO A 13 -20.00 23.98 -6.18
C PRO A 13 -19.34 22.82 -5.43
N LEU A 14 -19.58 21.60 -5.91
CA LEU A 14 -18.91 20.40 -5.44
C LEU A 14 -17.47 20.42 -5.98
N PHE A 15 -16.54 20.94 -5.20
CA PHE A 15 -15.12 20.92 -5.54
C PHE A 15 -14.51 19.58 -5.10
N LEU A 16 -14.28 18.69 -6.07
CA LEU A 16 -13.49 17.48 -5.89
C LEU A 16 -12.01 17.81 -6.13
N TYR A 17 -11.18 17.68 -5.10
CA TYR A 17 -9.74 17.89 -5.22
C TYR A 17 -9.07 16.57 -5.55
N PHE A 18 -8.49 16.47 -6.75
CA PHE A 18 -7.56 15.40 -7.10
C PHE A 18 -6.15 15.85 -6.73
N MET A 19 -5.58 15.26 -5.68
CA MET A 19 -4.19 15.49 -5.35
C MET A 19 -3.32 14.34 -5.84
N HIS A 20 -2.24 14.66 -6.54
CA HIS A 20 -1.13 13.74 -6.76
C HIS A 20 -0.30 13.63 -5.47
N SER A 21 0.26 12.44 -5.24
CA SER A 21 0.75 11.89 -3.96
C SER A 21 1.92 12.63 -3.26
N GLY A 22 2.15 13.91 -3.54
CA GLY A 22 3.23 14.72 -2.95
C GLY A 22 2.78 15.95 -2.17
N SER A 23 1.51 16.36 -2.26
CA SER A 23 0.98 17.49 -1.50
C SER A 23 0.14 16.98 -0.33
N PHE A 24 0.65 17.12 0.90
CA PHE A 24 -0.14 16.84 2.08
C PHE A 24 -1.03 18.05 2.36
N LEU A 25 -2.34 17.93 2.09
CA LEU A 25 -3.31 18.86 2.66
C LEU A 25 -3.37 18.58 4.15
N ASP A 26 -3.05 19.57 4.96
CA ASP A 26 -3.36 19.52 6.37
C ASP A 26 -4.89 19.45 6.51
N GLY A 27 -5.40 18.32 6.99
CA GLY A 27 -6.83 18.09 7.15
C GLY A 27 -7.49 19.15 8.04
N ARG A 28 -6.73 19.84 8.88
CA ARG A 28 -7.19 20.98 9.71
C ARG A 28 -7.55 22.22 8.90
N GLN A 29 -7.06 22.32 7.66
CA GLN A 29 -7.33 23.45 6.75
C GLN A 29 -8.53 23.18 5.83
N LEU A 30 -9.09 21.97 5.84
CA LEU A 30 -10.24 21.62 5.02
C LEU A 30 -11.54 22.15 5.61
N LYS A 31 -12.37 22.77 4.77
CA LYS A 31 -13.73 23.16 5.11
C LYS A 31 -14.63 21.93 5.27
N PRO A 32 -15.69 21.97 6.08
CA PRO A 32 -16.55 20.81 6.35
C PRO A 32 -17.23 20.17 5.13
N PHE A 33 -17.32 20.88 4.01
CA PHE A 33 -17.88 20.36 2.75
C PHE A 33 -16.82 19.84 1.77
N GLN A 34 -15.52 20.10 2.01
CA GLN A 34 -14.45 19.54 1.19
C GLN A 34 -14.30 18.05 1.50
N ARG A 35 -14.06 17.27 0.45
CA ARG A 35 -13.87 15.82 0.53
C ARG A 35 -12.52 15.51 -0.11
N PRO A 36 -11.44 15.35 0.67
CA PRO A 36 -10.17 14.92 0.11
C PRO A 36 -10.33 13.48 -0.40
N ASN A 37 -9.75 13.18 -1.55
CA ASN A 37 -9.72 11.83 -2.10
C ASN A 37 -8.59 10.95 -1.51
N TRP A 38 -7.96 11.43 -0.44
CA TRP A 38 -6.83 10.78 0.23
C TRP A 38 -7.01 10.83 1.75
N ILE A 39 -6.59 9.76 2.42
CA ILE A 39 -6.66 9.62 3.87
C ILE A 39 -5.28 9.90 4.48
N PRO A 40 -5.17 10.84 5.45
CA PRO A 40 -3.95 11.06 6.20
C PRO A 40 -3.33 9.79 6.77
N GLY A 41 -2.03 9.60 6.53
CA GLY A 41 -1.28 8.45 7.02
C GLY A 41 -1.44 7.16 6.20
N PHE A 42 -2.31 7.10 5.19
CA PHE A 42 -2.53 5.89 4.38
C PHE A 42 -1.37 5.50 3.45
N ARG A 43 -0.23 6.20 3.53
CA ARG A 43 0.97 5.92 2.74
C ARG A 43 1.52 4.52 3.00
N TRP A 44 1.30 3.95 4.18
CA TRP A 44 1.81 2.63 4.54
C TRP A 44 1.27 1.50 3.64
N ILE A 45 0.09 1.65 3.04
CA ILE A 45 -0.45 0.68 2.06
C ILE A 45 0.17 0.89 0.67
N GLY A 46 0.51 2.13 0.32
CA GLY A 46 1.10 2.46 -0.98
C GLY A 46 2.60 2.15 -1.07
N ASP A 47 3.28 2.11 0.07
CA ASP A 47 4.69 1.73 0.18
C ASP A 47 4.80 0.21 0.38
N LYS A 48 5.45 -0.48 -0.56
CA LYS A 48 5.49 -1.95 -0.58
C LYS A 48 6.17 -2.51 0.67
N ASP A 49 7.25 -1.87 1.13
CA ASP A 49 8.02 -2.35 2.28
C ASP A 49 7.22 -2.15 3.56
N LEU A 50 6.62 -0.97 3.74
CA LEU A 50 5.77 -0.70 4.90
C LEU A 50 4.57 -1.65 4.97
N PHE A 51 3.97 -1.95 3.81
CA PHE A 51 2.87 -2.90 3.73
C PHE A 51 3.33 -4.31 4.15
N VAL A 52 4.43 -4.83 3.59
CA VAL A 52 4.96 -6.16 3.95
C VAL A 52 5.32 -6.25 5.42
N MET A 53 6.00 -5.24 5.98
CA MET A 53 6.34 -5.22 7.40
C MET A 53 5.10 -5.19 8.29
N GLY A 54 4.06 -4.43 7.91
CA GLY A 54 2.78 -4.40 8.61
C GLY A 54 2.09 -5.77 8.60
N MET A 55 2.10 -6.45 7.45
CA MET A 55 1.53 -7.79 7.31
C MET A 55 2.28 -8.82 8.16
N LYS A 56 3.62 -8.86 8.08
CA LYS A 56 4.44 -9.74 8.92
C LYS A 56 4.21 -9.47 10.41
N LYS A 57 4.15 -8.20 10.82
CA LYS A 57 3.86 -7.82 12.20
C LYS A 57 2.49 -8.30 12.64
N TYR A 58 1.47 -8.15 11.81
CA TYR A 58 0.14 -8.69 12.09
C TYR A 58 0.16 -10.21 12.23
N GLU A 59 0.83 -10.92 11.32
CA GLU A 59 0.95 -12.38 11.38
C GLU A 59 1.68 -12.88 12.64
N SER A 60 2.55 -12.06 13.23
CA SER A 60 3.24 -12.38 14.49
C SER A 60 2.43 -12.13 15.78
N THR A 61 1.24 -11.51 15.71
CA THR A 61 0.42 -11.29 16.92
C THR A 61 -0.37 -12.54 17.29
N PRO A 62 -0.85 -12.69 18.55
CA PRO A 62 -1.64 -13.85 18.96
C PRO A 62 -2.93 -14.05 18.15
N GLU A 63 -3.53 -12.96 17.68
CA GLU A 63 -4.73 -12.94 16.82
C GLU A 63 -4.39 -12.94 15.32
N GLY A 64 -3.09 -12.90 15.01
CA GLY A 64 -2.54 -12.87 13.67
C GLY A 64 -2.85 -14.15 12.91
N ARG A 65 -3.14 -14.03 11.62
CA ARG A 65 -3.27 -15.17 10.71
C ARG A 65 -2.65 -14.87 9.37
N ARG A 66 -2.02 -15.89 8.79
CA ARG A 66 -1.47 -15.78 7.43
C ARG A 66 -2.60 -15.61 6.43
N PHE A 67 -2.46 -14.64 5.53
CA PHE A 67 -3.42 -14.45 4.47
C PHE A 67 -3.06 -15.33 3.26
N PRO A 68 -3.95 -16.22 2.79
CA PRO A 68 -3.62 -17.16 1.71
C PRO A 68 -3.36 -16.47 0.37
N PHE A 69 -3.87 -15.24 0.20
CA PHE A 69 -3.65 -14.42 -1.00
C PHE A 69 -2.39 -13.57 -0.92
N PHE A 70 -1.73 -13.49 0.23
CA PHE A 70 -0.51 -12.72 0.39
C PHE A 70 0.70 -13.64 0.13
N PRO A 71 1.47 -13.40 -0.94
CA PRO A 71 2.59 -14.26 -1.27
C PRO A 71 3.68 -14.16 -0.19
N GLU A 72 4.44 -15.24 -0.05
CA GLU A 72 5.69 -15.22 0.70
C GLU A 72 6.58 -14.09 0.16
N THR A 73 6.97 -13.16 1.03
CA THR A 73 7.67 -11.94 0.64
C THR A 73 8.77 -11.62 1.64
N TYR A 74 9.93 -11.21 1.13
CA TYR A 74 11.11 -10.85 1.91
C TYR A 74 11.60 -9.43 1.56
N CYS A 75 11.79 -8.60 2.57
CA CYS A 75 12.32 -7.25 2.47
C CYS A 75 13.85 -7.29 2.52
N LEU A 76 14.53 -7.28 1.37
CA LEU A 76 15.99 -7.50 1.28
C LEU A 76 16.87 -6.45 1.98
N HIS A 77 16.33 -5.31 2.40
CA HIS A 77 17.07 -4.34 3.19
C HIS A 77 17.10 -4.70 4.69
N GLN A 78 16.26 -5.64 5.13
CA GLN A 78 16.24 -6.17 6.50
C GLN A 78 17.17 -7.39 6.57
N SER A 79 18.03 -7.46 7.58
CA SER A 79 18.98 -8.58 7.75
C SER A 79 18.28 -9.92 7.88
N ASN A 80 17.28 -9.98 8.77
CA ASN A 80 16.57 -11.23 9.09
C ASN A 80 15.86 -11.79 7.85
N ASP A 81 15.18 -10.95 7.08
CA ASP A 81 14.51 -11.37 5.85
C ASP A 81 15.49 -11.89 4.78
N ARG A 82 16.72 -11.34 4.72
CA ARG A 82 17.75 -11.88 3.81
C ARG A 82 18.23 -13.25 4.25
N GLU A 83 18.43 -13.44 5.54
CA GLU A 83 18.85 -14.72 6.12
C GLU A 83 17.75 -15.78 5.91
N GLU A 84 16.49 -15.45 6.21
CA GLU A 84 15.35 -16.33 5.95
C GLU A 84 15.20 -16.68 4.46
N LEU A 85 15.36 -15.70 3.55
CA LEU A 85 15.34 -15.96 2.13
C LEU A 85 16.51 -16.88 1.72
N HIS A 86 17.71 -16.66 2.27
CA HIS A 86 18.86 -17.49 1.98
C HIS A 86 18.60 -18.95 2.39
N GLU A 87 18.09 -19.18 3.60
CA GLU A 87 17.69 -20.50 4.06
C GLU A 87 16.60 -21.12 3.18
N ARG A 88 15.57 -20.33 2.85
CA ARG A 88 14.47 -20.76 1.96
C ARG A 88 14.99 -21.22 0.60
N LEU A 89 15.98 -20.54 0.04
CA LEU A 89 16.60 -20.89 -1.24
C LEU A 89 17.50 -22.13 -1.11
N GLN A 90 18.34 -22.22 -0.07
CA GLN A 90 19.32 -23.30 0.08
C GLN A 90 18.70 -24.64 0.50
N SER A 91 17.81 -24.63 1.48
CA SER A 91 17.29 -25.86 2.11
C SER A 91 15.77 -25.99 2.03
N GLY A 92 15.05 -24.89 1.85
CA GLY A 92 13.59 -24.88 1.81
C GLY A 92 12.96 -25.31 0.47
N GLY A 93 13.75 -25.70 -0.54
CA GLY A 93 13.25 -25.94 -1.90
C GLY A 93 12.88 -24.64 -2.64
N GLY A 94 13.46 -23.51 -2.23
CA GLY A 94 13.17 -22.20 -2.84
C GLY A 94 13.67 -22.10 -4.28
N MET A 95 14.74 -22.81 -4.62
CA MET A 95 15.27 -22.87 -5.99
C MET A 95 14.31 -23.52 -6.99
N ASP A 96 13.32 -24.29 -6.54
CA ASP A 96 12.29 -24.90 -7.39
C ASP A 96 11.10 -23.96 -7.65
N SER A 97 11.07 -22.81 -6.99
CA SER A 97 10.00 -21.81 -7.10
C SER A 97 10.46 -20.62 -7.95
N ALA A 98 9.51 -19.98 -8.63
CA ALA A 98 9.77 -18.71 -9.30
C ALA A 98 9.72 -17.57 -8.27
N TRP A 99 10.67 -16.63 -8.34
CA TRP A 99 10.72 -15.45 -7.49
C TRP A 99 10.60 -14.17 -8.29
N VAL A 100 10.06 -13.13 -7.66
CA VAL A 100 9.91 -11.80 -8.26
C VAL A 100 10.58 -10.77 -7.37
N LEU A 101 11.67 -10.18 -7.88
CA LEU A 101 12.32 -9.04 -7.25
C LEU A 101 11.66 -7.75 -7.74
N LYS A 102 11.27 -6.87 -6.79
CA LYS A 102 10.66 -5.58 -7.09
C LYS A 102 11.38 -4.48 -6.32
N ASP A 103 11.63 -3.36 -6.99
CA ASP A 103 11.99 -2.13 -6.29
C ASP A 103 10.76 -1.58 -5.53
N PRO A 104 10.87 -1.34 -4.21
CA PRO A 104 9.78 -0.82 -3.40
C PRO A 104 9.26 0.54 -3.89
N ARG A 105 10.14 1.40 -4.42
CA ARG A 105 9.83 2.76 -4.87
C ARG A 105 9.36 2.83 -6.31
N SER A 106 9.52 1.75 -7.07
CA SER A 106 9.13 1.74 -8.47
C SER A 106 7.62 1.64 -8.65
N HIS A 107 7.09 2.44 -9.56
CA HIS A 107 5.71 2.40 -10.03
C HIS A 107 5.66 1.92 -11.48
N LEU A 108 4.48 1.50 -11.95
CA LEU A 108 4.24 1.06 -13.34
C LEU A 108 5.10 -0.14 -13.76
N ALA A 109 5.33 -1.09 -12.85
CA ALA A 109 6.07 -2.34 -13.11
C ALA A 109 7.51 -2.16 -13.61
N ARG A 110 8.12 -0.99 -13.44
CA ARG A 110 9.53 -0.78 -13.80
C ARG A 110 10.45 -1.50 -12.82
N GLY A 111 11.57 -2.04 -13.30
CA GLY A 111 12.56 -2.70 -12.43
C GLY A 111 12.06 -3.97 -11.75
N ILE A 112 11.13 -4.71 -12.39
CA ILE A 112 10.76 -6.05 -11.95
C ILE A 112 11.72 -7.06 -12.58
N THR A 113 12.35 -7.88 -11.75
CA THR A 113 13.20 -8.99 -12.20
C THR A 113 12.58 -10.31 -11.78
N PHE A 114 12.53 -11.26 -12.69
CA PHE A 114 12.05 -12.62 -12.43
C PHE A 114 13.23 -13.56 -12.27
N LEU A 115 13.22 -14.37 -11.22
CA LEU A 115 14.11 -15.51 -11.05
C LEU A 115 13.29 -16.76 -11.35
N GLY A 116 13.66 -17.49 -12.40
CA GLY A 116 12.99 -18.74 -12.76
C GLY A 116 13.40 -19.88 -11.82
N PRO A 117 12.60 -20.96 -11.74
CA PRO A 117 13.04 -22.19 -11.08
C PRO A 117 14.38 -22.65 -11.68
N GLN A 118 15.32 -23.02 -10.83
CA GLN A 118 16.63 -23.55 -11.22
C GLN A 118 17.44 -22.63 -12.16
N SER A 119 17.14 -21.33 -12.20
CA SER A 119 17.93 -20.37 -12.98
C SER A 119 19.33 -20.23 -12.36
N LYS A 120 20.35 -20.53 -13.15
CA LYS A 120 21.77 -20.44 -12.79
C LYS A 120 22.33 -19.05 -13.07
#